data_AF-A0A9J6E1R7-F1
#
_entry.id   AF-A0A9J6E1R7-F1
#
_cell.length_a   1.000
_cell.length_b   1.000
_cell.length_c   1.000
_cell.angle_alpha   90.00
_cell.angle_beta   90.00
_cell.angle_gamma   90.00
#
_symmetry.space_group_name_H-M   'P 1'
#
loop_
_entity.id
_entity.type
_entity.pdbx_description
1 polymer ?
#
loop_
_entity_poly.entity_id
_entity_poly.type
_entity_poly.pdbx_seq_one_letter_code
_entity_poly.pdbx_strand_id
1 'polypeptide(L)'
;MIVMSEIDLKLHCVKGTGQVHAKFSPVATASYRLLPEIRLLRPVRDEQAERLQGCFSKGVIELDEEPDGHKVARVANARADTCSRNVFRFDDLKDAVELSRVKDHYIFSVESTGAYAPDTLVAEAIKVLMAKCQMFLDELEHVQTHD
;
A
#
# COMPACT_ATOMS: atom_id res chain seq x y z
N MET A 1 -14.30 10.52 47.75
CA MET A 1 -14.66 11.91 47.47
C MET A 1 -13.40 12.61 46.99
N ILE A 2 -13.20 12.74 45.68
CA ILE A 2 -12.04 13.49 45.15
C ILE A 2 -12.37 14.97 45.34
N VAL A 3 -11.55 15.65 46.15
CA VAL A 3 -11.66 17.09 46.41
C VAL A 3 -10.99 17.86 45.26
N MET A 4 -11.49 19.07 44.95
CA MET A 4 -11.13 19.93 43.81
C MET A 4 -9.66 19.83 43.39
N SER A 5 -9.44 19.42 42.14
CA SER A 5 -8.12 19.37 41.49
C SER A 5 -8.07 20.44 40.41
N GLU A 6 -7.00 21.25 40.39
CA GLU A 6 -6.78 22.33 39.42
C GLU A 6 -5.48 22.08 38.64
N ILE A 7 -5.49 22.38 37.35
CA ILE A 7 -4.32 22.35 36.48
C ILE A 7 -4.26 23.68 35.73
N ASP A 8 -3.19 24.46 35.96
CA ASP A 8 -2.86 25.66 35.20
C ASP A 8 -1.59 25.40 34.37
N LEU A 9 -1.67 25.62 33.05
CA LEU A 9 -0.57 25.36 32.13
C LEU A 9 -0.60 26.27 30.89
N LYS A 10 0.60 26.61 30.41
CA LYS A 10 0.83 27.38 29.18
C LYS A 10 1.66 26.55 28.21
N LEU A 11 1.16 26.38 26.99
CA LEU A 11 1.78 25.58 25.95
C LEU A 11 2.29 26.47 24.81
N HIS A 12 3.46 26.14 24.27
CA HIS A 12 4.07 26.82 23.12
C HIS A 12 4.26 25.83 21.97
N CYS A 13 3.59 26.07 20.85
CA CYS A 13 3.72 25.26 19.64
C CYS A 13 4.87 25.77 18.77
N VAL A 14 5.68 24.85 18.24
CA VAL A 14 6.80 25.14 17.35
C VAL A 14 6.74 24.27 16.12
N LYS A 15 7.28 24.75 15.00
CA LYS A 15 7.45 23.95 13.78
C LYS A 15 8.62 22.99 13.97
N GLY A 16 8.41 21.71 13.64
CA GLY A 16 9.44 20.67 13.70
C GLY A 16 9.26 19.65 12.57
N THR A 17 10.17 18.68 12.50
CA THR A 17 10.11 17.58 11.53
C THR A 17 9.93 16.25 12.24
N GLY A 18 9.30 15.28 11.57
CA GLY A 18 9.11 13.93 12.12
C GLY A 18 10.41 13.20 12.46
N GLN A 19 11.53 13.57 11.82
CA GLN A 19 12.86 13.05 12.13
C GLN A 19 13.32 13.44 13.56
N VAL A 20 12.96 14.64 14.01
CA VAL A 20 13.32 15.12 15.35
C VAL A 20 12.47 14.42 16.41
N HIS A 21 11.17 14.26 16.17
CA HIS A 21 10.27 13.51 17.05
C HIS A 21 8.99 13.09 16.31
N ALA A 22 8.50 11.88 16.62
CA ALA A 22 7.26 11.33 16.07
C ALA A 22 6.00 12.22 16.22
N LYS A 23 5.94 13.15 17.20
CA LYS A 23 4.80 14.06 17.39
C LYS A 23 4.65 15.08 16.26
N PHE A 24 5.72 15.28 15.49
CA PHE A 24 5.72 16.12 14.29
C PHE A 24 5.43 15.32 13.01
N SER A 25 5.18 14.01 13.10
CA SER A 25 4.73 13.24 11.93
C SER A 25 3.34 13.72 11.49
N PRO A 26 3.17 14.20 10.25
CA PRO A 26 1.87 14.65 9.76
C PRO A 26 0.98 13.49 9.31
N VAL A 27 1.51 12.26 9.28
CA VAL A 27 0.80 11.04 8.87
C VAL A 27 0.64 10.10 10.05
N ALA A 28 -0.51 9.42 10.09
CA ALA A 28 -0.74 8.27 10.96
C ALA A 28 0.01 7.06 10.41
N THR A 29 -0.26 6.70 9.16
CA THR A 29 0.52 5.72 8.41
C THR A 29 0.68 6.17 6.97
N ALA A 30 1.87 5.99 6.42
CA ALA A 30 2.15 6.15 5.00
C ALA A 30 2.88 4.89 4.55
N SER A 31 2.24 4.13 3.66
CA SER A 31 2.78 2.87 3.18
C SER A 31 2.42 2.66 1.71
N TYR A 32 3.07 1.68 1.10
CA TYR A 32 2.73 1.23 -0.23
C TYR A 32 2.79 -0.29 -0.30
N ARG A 33 2.12 -0.84 -1.30
CA ARG A 33 2.33 -2.21 -1.74
C ARG A 33 2.33 -2.27 -3.26
N LEU A 34 2.97 -3.29 -3.81
CA LEU A 34 2.90 -3.54 -5.25
C LEU A 34 1.54 -4.15 -5.61
N LEU A 35 1.06 -3.87 -6.83
CA LEU A 35 -0.14 -4.52 -7.35
C LEU A 35 0.09 -6.04 -7.42
N PRO A 36 -0.74 -6.86 -6.74
CA PRO A 36 -0.70 -8.30 -6.91
C PRO A 36 -1.06 -8.68 -8.34
N GLU A 37 -0.38 -9.69 -8.87
CA GLU A 37 -0.68 -10.28 -10.15
C GLU A 37 -0.93 -11.78 -9.94
N ILE A 38 -2.09 -12.24 -10.39
CA ILE A 38 -2.54 -13.62 -10.22
C ILE A 38 -2.73 -14.17 -11.61
N ARG A 39 -1.99 -15.21 -11.96
CA ARG A 39 -2.08 -15.87 -13.27
C ARG A 39 -2.56 -17.30 -13.09
N LEU A 40 -3.64 -17.65 -13.77
CA LEU A 40 -4.13 -19.03 -13.83
C LEU A 40 -3.38 -19.75 -14.96
N LEU A 41 -2.59 -20.75 -14.60
CA LEU A 41 -1.77 -21.53 -15.54
C LEU A 41 -2.59 -22.56 -16.31
N ARG A 42 -3.72 -22.99 -15.74
CA ARG A 42 -4.68 -23.90 -16.36
C ARG A 42 -6.12 -23.48 -16.03
N PRO A 43 -7.11 -23.87 -16.85
CA PRO A 43 -8.51 -23.73 -16.49
C PRO A 43 -8.82 -24.51 -15.20
N VAL A 44 -9.43 -23.84 -14.23
CA VAL A 44 -9.88 -24.42 -12.96
C VAL A 44 -11.40 -24.42 -12.99
N ARG A 45 -12.00 -25.62 -12.89
CA ARG A 45 -13.45 -25.84 -13.09
C ARG A 45 -14.15 -26.35 -11.82
N ASP A 46 -15.44 -26.07 -11.73
CA ASP A 46 -16.40 -26.62 -10.77
C ASP A 46 -15.94 -26.52 -9.31
N GLU A 47 -15.83 -27.65 -8.61
CA GLU A 47 -15.44 -27.69 -7.20
C GLU A 47 -14.04 -27.08 -6.97
N GLN A 48 -13.12 -27.27 -7.92
CA GLN A 48 -11.80 -26.65 -7.83
C GLN A 48 -11.91 -25.12 -7.95
N ALA A 49 -12.83 -24.63 -8.77
CA ALA A 49 -13.04 -23.19 -8.98
C ALA A 49 -13.67 -22.54 -7.73
N GLU A 50 -14.67 -23.20 -7.12
CA GLU A 50 -15.27 -22.76 -5.86
C GLU A 50 -14.25 -22.78 -4.70
N ARG A 51 -13.41 -23.82 -4.62
CA ARG A 51 -12.31 -23.90 -3.65
C ARG A 51 -11.26 -22.82 -3.88
N LEU A 52 -10.91 -22.56 -5.14
CA LEU A 52 -9.97 -21.51 -5.51
C LEU A 52 -10.50 -20.14 -5.09
N GLN A 53 -11.78 -19.85 -5.35
CA GLN A 53 -12.44 -18.63 -4.89
C GLN A 53 -12.35 -18.47 -3.37
N GLY A 54 -12.56 -19.56 -2.61
CA GLY A 54 -12.43 -19.57 -1.15
C GLY A 54 -11.01 -19.33 -0.62
N CYS A 55 -9.97 -19.49 -1.45
CA CYS A 55 -8.58 -19.23 -1.05
C CYS A 55 -8.23 -17.74 -1.02
N PHE A 56 -8.96 -16.92 -1.78
CA PHE A 56 -8.68 -15.50 -1.95
C PHE A 56 -9.68 -14.61 -1.20
N SER A 57 -9.35 -13.32 -1.10
CA SER A 57 -10.28 -12.32 -0.59
C SER A 57 -11.52 -12.19 -1.50
N LYS A 58 -12.66 -11.81 -0.92
CA LYS A 58 -13.92 -11.67 -1.68
C LYS A 58 -13.73 -10.69 -2.85
N GLY A 59 -14.22 -11.07 -4.03
CA GLY A 59 -14.13 -10.27 -5.25
C GLY A 59 -12.80 -10.36 -6.01
N VAL A 60 -11.82 -11.12 -5.51
CA VAL A 60 -10.57 -11.37 -6.26
C VAL A 60 -10.80 -12.35 -7.41
N ILE A 61 -11.46 -13.48 -7.11
CA ILE A 61 -11.83 -14.52 -8.07
C ILE A 61 -13.35 -14.55 -8.23
N GLU A 62 -13.80 -14.53 -9.47
CA GLU A 62 -15.19 -14.74 -9.87
C GLU A 62 -15.33 -16.08 -10.59
N LEU A 63 -16.55 -16.60 -10.61
CA LEU A 63 -16.91 -17.83 -11.31
C LEU A 63 -17.80 -17.45 -12.48
N ASP A 64 -17.33 -17.71 -13.69
CA ASP A 64 -18.13 -17.55 -14.91
C ASP A 64 -18.76 -18.92 -15.26
N GLU A 65 -19.96 -18.92 -15.81
CA GLU A 65 -20.59 -20.14 -16.35
C GLU A 65 -20.26 -20.27 -17.83
N GLU A 66 -19.59 -21.37 -18.21
CA GLU A 66 -19.33 -21.69 -19.61
C GLU A 66 -20.58 -22.29 -20.28
N PRO A 67 -20.69 -22.25 -21.63
CA PRO A 67 -21.83 -22.81 -22.37
C PRO A 67 -22.05 -24.31 -22.17
N ASP A 68 -21.02 -25.02 -21.70
CA ASP A 68 -21.06 -26.45 -21.34
C ASP A 68 -21.69 -26.70 -19.95
N GLY A 69 -22.05 -25.63 -19.22
CA GLY A 69 -22.64 -25.69 -17.88
C GLY A 69 -21.62 -25.77 -16.74
N HIS A 70 -20.32 -25.75 -17.05
CA HIS A 70 -19.27 -25.79 -16.04
C HIS A 70 -18.94 -24.40 -15.50
N LYS A 71 -18.60 -24.32 -14.20
CA LYS A 71 -18.16 -23.06 -13.58
C LYS A 71 -16.65 -22.92 -13.73
N VAL A 72 -16.16 -21.79 -14.23
CA VAL A 72 -14.72 -21.55 -14.44
C VAL A 72 -14.26 -20.33 -13.65
N ALA A 73 -13.14 -20.47 -12.95
CA ALA A 73 -12.56 -19.37 -12.20
C ALA A 73 -11.87 -18.35 -13.12
N ARG A 74 -12.17 -17.06 -12.91
CA ARG A 74 -11.49 -15.92 -13.54
C ARG A 74 -11.02 -14.94 -12.48
N VAL A 75 -9.85 -14.34 -12.71
CA VAL A 75 -9.35 -13.24 -11.88
C VAL A 75 -10.13 -11.97 -12.25
N ALA A 76 -10.92 -11.45 -11.31
CA ALA A 76 -11.73 -10.26 -11.51
C ALA A 76 -11.05 -8.99 -10.97
N ASN A 77 -10.51 -9.05 -9.76
CA ASN A 77 -9.86 -7.91 -9.12
C ASN A 77 -8.63 -8.32 -8.30
N ALA A 78 -7.48 -8.43 -8.97
CA ALA A 78 -6.21 -8.74 -8.31
C ALA A 78 -5.79 -7.68 -7.27
N ARG A 79 -6.25 -6.43 -7.40
CA ARG A 79 -5.97 -5.36 -6.43
C ARG A 79 -6.60 -5.65 -5.06
N ALA A 80 -7.73 -6.34 -5.00
CA ALA A 80 -8.36 -6.68 -3.73
C ALA A 80 -7.61 -7.77 -2.95
N ASP A 81 -6.64 -8.45 -3.57
CA ASP A 81 -5.91 -9.52 -2.91
C ASP A 81 -4.95 -8.99 -1.84
N THR A 82 -4.87 -9.75 -0.75
CA THR A 82 -3.99 -9.53 0.40
C THR A 82 -2.74 -10.40 0.36
N CYS A 83 -2.55 -11.21 -0.69
CA CYS A 83 -1.43 -12.12 -0.89
C CYS A 83 -1.30 -13.16 0.24
N SER A 84 -2.43 -13.74 0.68
CA SER A 84 -2.47 -14.73 1.77
C SER A 84 -1.71 -16.03 1.47
N ARG A 85 -1.52 -16.34 0.18
CA ARG A 85 -0.87 -17.58 -0.31
C ARG A 85 -1.59 -18.87 0.10
N ASN A 86 -2.86 -18.79 0.49
CA ASN A 86 -3.64 -19.96 0.90
C ASN A 86 -3.78 -21.02 -0.21
N VAL A 87 -3.72 -20.62 -1.48
CA VAL A 87 -3.82 -21.53 -2.64
C VAL A 87 -2.76 -22.65 -2.60
N PHE A 88 -1.56 -22.39 -2.06
CA PHE A 88 -0.50 -23.38 -1.96
C PHE A 88 -0.72 -24.44 -0.87
N ARG A 89 -1.79 -24.32 -0.07
CA ARG A 89 -2.18 -25.36 0.89
C ARG A 89 -2.87 -26.54 0.25
N PHE A 90 -3.33 -26.39 -0.99
CA PHE A 90 -4.12 -27.37 -1.72
C PHE A 90 -3.27 -27.96 -2.85
N ASP A 91 -2.97 -29.27 -2.77
CA ASP A 91 -2.11 -29.94 -3.74
C ASP A 91 -2.67 -29.96 -5.16
N ASP A 92 -4.00 -29.90 -5.30
CA ASP A 92 -4.69 -29.83 -6.59
C ASP A 92 -4.65 -28.43 -7.22
N LEU A 93 -4.42 -27.36 -6.44
CA LEU A 93 -4.46 -25.97 -6.89
C LEU A 93 -3.09 -25.29 -6.94
N LYS A 94 -2.09 -25.79 -6.21
CA LYS A 94 -0.76 -25.14 -6.10
C LYS A 94 -0.09 -24.90 -7.45
N ASP A 95 -0.25 -25.84 -8.39
CA ASP A 95 0.35 -25.77 -9.73
C ASP A 95 -0.58 -25.09 -10.75
N ALA A 96 -1.80 -24.74 -10.34
CA ALA A 96 -2.77 -24.05 -11.19
C ALA A 96 -2.61 -22.52 -11.17
N VAL A 97 -1.88 -21.97 -10.20
CA VAL A 97 -1.80 -20.52 -9.96
C VAL A 97 -0.37 -20.05 -9.75
N GLU A 98 0.00 -19.01 -10.48
CA GLU A 98 1.20 -18.23 -10.24
C GLU A 98 0.83 -16.91 -9.55
N LEU A 99 1.47 -16.63 -8.40
CA LEU A 99 1.30 -15.40 -7.64
C LEU A 99 2.57 -14.54 -7.78
N SER A 100 2.44 -13.41 -8.47
CA SER A 100 3.50 -12.43 -8.70
C SER A 100 3.05 -11.03 -8.25
N ARG A 101 3.91 -10.04 -8.48
CA ARG A 101 3.63 -8.62 -8.24
C ARG A 101 4.21 -7.81 -9.39
N VAL A 102 3.46 -6.82 -9.85
CA VAL A 102 3.89 -5.89 -10.89
C VAL A 102 4.89 -4.91 -10.27
N LYS A 103 6.14 -4.93 -10.73
CA LYS A 103 7.27 -4.23 -10.08
C LYS A 103 7.17 -2.70 -10.17
N ASP A 104 6.56 -2.20 -11.22
CA ASP A 104 6.40 -0.79 -11.56
C ASP A 104 5.05 -0.21 -11.14
N HIS A 105 4.17 -1.00 -10.52
CA HIS A 105 2.86 -0.57 -10.07
C HIS A 105 2.77 -0.52 -8.55
N TYR A 106 2.80 0.71 -8.00
CA TYR A 106 2.69 0.98 -6.58
C TYR A 106 1.29 1.47 -6.21
N ILE A 107 0.72 0.88 -5.15
CA ILE A 107 -0.54 1.31 -4.55
C ILE A 107 -0.20 1.95 -3.21
N PHE A 108 -0.23 3.28 -3.17
CA PHE A 108 0.02 4.06 -1.97
C PHE A 108 -1.24 4.15 -1.09
N SER A 109 -1.03 4.11 0.23
CA SER A 109 -2.02 4.47 1.24
C SER A 109 -1.40 5.49 2.18
N VAL A 110 -1.96 6.69 2.21
CA VAL A 110 -1.47 7.81 3.04
C VAL A 110 -2.63 8.30 3.89
N GLU A 111 -2.49 8.12 5.20
CA GLU A 111 -3.46 8.54 6.19
C GLU A 111 -2.90 9.74 6.96
N SER A 112 -3.57 10.88 6.87
CA SER A 112 -3.19 12.09 7.61
C SER A 112 -3.65 12.02 9.06
N THR A 113 -2.91 12.66 9.98
CA THR A 113 -3.37 12.90 11.35
C THR A 113 -4.42 14.01 11.46
N GLY A 114 -4.71 14.71 10.36
CA GLY A 114 -5.71 15.78 10.28
C GLY A 114 -5.13 17.19 10.19
N ALA A 115 -3.82 17.37 10.40
CA ALA A 115 -3.18 18.68 10.29
C ALA A 115 -3.17 19.22 8.84
N TYR A 116 -3.04 18.33 7.87
CA TYR A 116 -3.07 18.65 6.43
C TYR A 116 -3.85 17.59 5.67
N ALA A 117 -4.39 17.94 4.50
CA ALA A 117 -5.00 16.97 3.61
C ALA A 117 -3.93 16.01 3.01
N PRO A 118 -4.23 14.71 2.84
CA PRO A 118 -3.25 13.72 2.36
C PRO A 118 -2.66 14.02 0.97
N ASP A 119 -3.45 14.60 0.07
CA ASP A 119 -3.02 15.01 -1.27
C ASP A 119 -1.93 16.09 -1.22
N THR A 120 -2.09 17.05 -0.32
CA THR A 120 -1.12 18.11 -0.05
C THR A 120 0.15 17.52 0.55
N LEU A 121 0.04 16.56 1.46
CA LEU A 121 1.21 15.90 2.07
C LEU A 121 2.11 15.21 1.03
N VAL A 122 1.51 14.51 0.05
CA VAL A 122 2.27 13.86 -1.01
C VAL A 122 2.97 14.90 -1.90
N ALA A 123 2.28 15.97 -2.27
CA ALA A 123 2.85 17.05 -3.06
C ALA A 123 4.05 17.71 -2.34
N GLU A 124 3.90 18.02 -1.04
CA GLU A 124 4.98 18.59 -0.24
C GLU A 124 6.16 17.62 -0.06
N ALA A 125 5.90 16.32 0.09
CA ALA A 125 6.97 15.32 0.18
C ALA A 125 7.82 15.27 -1.10
N ILE A 126 7.19 15.37 -2.28
CA ILE A 126 7.89 15.43 -3.57
C ILE A 126 8.73 16.70 -3.66
N LYS A 127 8.19 17.86 -3.24
CA LYS A 127 8.95 19.13 -3.21
C LYS A 127 10.18 19.05 -2.31
N VAL A 128 10.07 18.39 -1.16
CA VAL A 128 11.23 18.19 -0.25
C VAL A 128 12.30 17.35 -0.95
N LEU A 129 11.94 16.31 -1.69
CA LEU A 129 12.92 15.52 -2.45
C LEU A 129 13.59 16.35 -3.55
N MET A 130 12.81 17.11 -4.32
CA MET A 130 13.35 18.01 -5.36
C MET A 130 14.32 19.05 -4.77
N ALA A 131 13.94 19.67 -3.65
CA ALA A 131 14.79 20.66 -2.98
C ALA A 131 16.11 20.07 -2.47
N LYS A 132 16.10 18.81 -2.00
CA LYS A 132 17.34 18.11 -1.61
C LYS A 132 18.27 17.89 -2.81
N CYS A 133 17.73 17.49 -3.95
CA CYS A 133 18.54 17.34 -5.17
C CYS A 133 19.12 18.67 -5.62
N GLN A 134 18.30 19.74 -5.61
CA GLN A 134 18.76 21.08 -5.99
C GLN A 134 19.88 21.57 -5.08
N MET A 135 19.74 21.39 -3.77
CA MET A 135 20.78 21.75 -2.80
C MET A 135 22.13 21.14 -3.13
N PHE A 136 22.20 19.86 -3.50
CA PHE A 136 23.46 19.23 -3.86
C PHE A 136 24.03 19.72 -5.19
N LEU A 137 23.19 20.12 -6.14
CA LEU A 137 23.64 20.72 -7.40
C LEU A 137 24.28 22.09 -7.13
N ASP A 138 23.62 22.92 -6.33
CA ASP A 138 24.11 24.26 -5.98
C ASP A 138 25.49 24.17 -5.28
N GLU A 139 25.66 23.23 -4.35
CA GLU A 139 26.94 22.99 -3.68
C GLU A 139 28.05 22.55 -4.66
N LEU A 140 27.72 21.71 -5.66
CA LEU A 140 28.70 21.30 -6.67
C LEU A 140 29.16 22.48 -7.54
N GLU A 141 28.24 23.37 -7.92
CA GLU A 141 28.56 24.59 -8.69
C GLU A 141 29.44 25.56 -7.87
N HIS A 142 29.18 25.67 -6.57
CA HIS A 142 29.99 26.49 -5.67
C HIS A 142 31.43 25.99 -5.54
N VAL A 143 31.64 24.67 -5.47
CA VAL A 143 32.99 24.08 -5.43
C VAL A 143 33.71 24.32 -6.75
N GLN A 144 33.05 24.12 -7.90
CA GLN A 144 33.66 24.31 -9.23
C GLN A 144 34.06 25.76 -9.54
N THR A 145 33.47 26.74 -8.87
CA THR A 145 33.79 28.16 -9.05
C THR A 145 34.98 28.62 -8.19
N HIS A 146 35.46 27.80 -7.25
CA HIS A 146 36.55 28.12 -6.32
C HIS A 146 37.85 27.35 -6.59
N ASP A 147 37.91 26.55 -7.67
CA ASP A 147 39.13 25.98 -8.27
C ASP A 147 39.55 26.80 -9.50
#